data_AF-A0A401YHE4-F1
#
_entry.id   AF-A0A401YHE4-F1
#
_cell.length_a   1.000
_cell.length_b   1.000
_cell.length_c   1.000
_cell.angle_alpha   90.00
_cell.angle_beta   90.00
_cell.angle_gamma   90.00
#
_symmetry.space_group_name_H-M   'P 1'
#
loop_
_entity.id
_entity.type
_entity.pdbx_description
1 polymer ?
#
loop_
_entity_poly.entity_id
_entity_poly.type
_entity_poly.pdbx_seq_one_letter_code
_entity_poly.pdbx_strand_id
1 'polypeptide(L)' 'MTGPEHYREAERLLRLAHHNSYGDGNDAARATALAAEAQAHATLALAAALAHANGEVPA' A
#
# COMPACT_ATOMS: atom_id res chain seq x y z
N MET A 1 12.89 -5.53 -5.85
CA MET A 1 11.89 -4.45 -5.67
C MET A 1 10.54 -5.01 -5.24
N THR A 2 10.54 -5.78 -4.15
CA THR A 2 9.38 -6.51 -3.61
C THR A 2 9.61 -6.69 -2.09
N GLY A 3 10.22 -5.70 -1.43
CA GLY A 3 10.63 -5.84 -0.04
C GLY A 3 9.49 -5.63 0.98
N PRO A 4 9.70 -5.97 2.26
CA PRO A 4 8.75 -5.68 3.33
C PRO A 4 8.44 -4.18 3.50
N GLU A 5 9.26 -3.31 2.92
CA GLU A 5 9.04 -1.86 2.85
C GLU A 5 7.66 -1.50 2.24
N HIS A 6 7.14 -2.32 1.31
CA HIS A 6 5.83 -2.07 0.73
C HIS A 6 4.68 -2.19 1.74
N TYR A 7 4.81 -3.02 2.80
CA TYR A 7 3.80 -3.06 3.87
C TYR A 7 3.75 -1.75 4.66
N ARG A 8 4.92 -1.21 5.04
CA ARG A 8 5.01 0.04 5.79
C ARG A 8 4.45 1.22 5.00
N GLU A 9 4.72 1.23 3.70
CA GLU A 9 4.24 2.27 2.81
C GLU A 9 2.73 2.17 2.58
N ALA A 10 2.18 0.97 2.41
CA ALA A 10 0.74 0.75 2.34
C ALA A 10 0.02 1.27 3.61
N GLU A 11 0.55 0.99 4.80
CA GLU A 11 -0.02 1.51 6.05
C GLU A 11 0.06 3.03 6.16
N ARG A 12 1.17 3.63 5.72
CA ARG A 12 1.34 5.09 5.69
C ARG A 12 0.30 5.73 4.79
N LEU A 13 0.13 5.20 3.58
CA LEU A 13 -0.84 5.67 2.59
C LEU A 13 -2.28 5.51 3.09
N LEU A 14 -2.62 4.40 3.77
CA LEU A 14 -3.95 4.22 4.37
C LEU A 14 -4.24 5.24 5.48
N ARG A 15 -3.25 5.57 6.33
CA ARG A 15 -3.43 6.63 7.35
C ARG A 15 -3.67 8.00 6.71
N LEU A 16 -2.97 8.30 5.62
CA LEU A 16 -3.17 9.53 4.84
C LEU A 16 -4.54 9.53 4.15
N ALA A 17 -4.93 8.41 3.51
CA ALA A 17 -6.23 8.26 2.87
C ALA A 17 -7.37 8.48 3.88
N HIS A 18 -7.26 7.86 5.05
CA HIS A 18 -8.22 8.06 6.13
C HIS A 18 -8.25 9.53 6.57
N HIS A 19 -7.11 10.17 6.80
CA HIS A 19 -7.09 11.59 7.18
C HIS A 19 -7.77 12.50 6.15
N ASN A 20 -7.65 12.18 4.86
CA ASN A 20 -8.27 12.96 3.79
C ASN A 20 -9.75 12.62 3.54
N SER A 21 -10.33 11.62 4.24
CA SER A 21 -11.72 11.22 4.05
C SER A 21 -12.72 11.85 5.04
N TYR A 22 -12.25 12.65 6.00
CA TYR A 22 -13.10 13.29 7.00
C TYR A 22 -12.64 14.72 7.36
N GLY A 23 -13.57 15.53 7.86
CA GLY A 23 -13.33 16.91 8.32
C GLY A 23 -13.48 17.98 7.25
N ASP A 24 -13.21 19.23 7.64
CA ASP A 24 -13.42 20.45 6.83
C ASP A 24 -12.43 20.59 5.66
N GLY A 25 -11.40 19.73 5.59
CA GLY A 25 -10.42 19.61 4.50
C GLY A 25 -10.52 18.29 3.73
N ASN A 26 -11.66 17.61 3.79
CA ASN A 26 -11.90 16.35 3.08
C ASN A 26 -11.68 16.51 1.57
N ASP A 27 -10.80 15.68 1.02
CA ASP A 27 -10.57 15.55 -0.41
C ASP A 27 -10.74 14.06 -0.76
N ALA A 28 -11.98 13.71 -1.11
CA ALA A 28 -12.35 12.34 -1.44
C ALA A 28 -11.57 11.78 -2.65
N ALA A 29 -11.19 12.64 -3.61
CA ALA A 29 -10.40 12.22 -4.76
C ALA A 29 -8.98 11.86 -4.34
N ARG A 30 -8.36 12.69 -3.49
CA ARG A 30 -7.05 12.42 -2.91
C ARG A 30 -7.06 11.19 -2.00
N ALA A 31 -8.09 11.03 -1.16
CA ALA A 31 -8.24 9.84 -0.32
C ALA A 31 -8.34 8.56 -1.16
N THR A 32 -9.10 8.59 -2.25
CA THR A 32 -9.25 7.44 -3.17
C THR A 32 -7.94 7.10 -3.86
N ALA A 33 -7.18 8.10 -4.33
CA ALA A 33 -5.88 7.90 -4.96
C ALA A 33 -4.86 7.26 -3.99
N LEU A 34 -4.79 7.76 -2.76
CA LEU A 34 -3.91 7.22 -1.71
C LEU A 34 -4.29 5.78 -1.34
N ALA A 35 -5.60 5.46 -1.29
CA ALA A 35 -6.06 4.10 -1.02
C ALA A 35 -5.69 3.13 -2.14
N ALA A 36 -5.82 3.55 -3.40
CA ALA A 36 -5.42 2.74 -4.56
C ALA A 36 -3.90 2.46 -4.57
N GLU A 37 -3.10 3.47 -4.25
CA GLU A 37 -1.65 3.31 -4.12
C GLU A 37 -1.29 2.35 -2.98
N ALA A 38 -1.95 2.47 -1.82
CA ALA A 38 -1.77 1.54 -0.71
C ALA A 38 -2.09 0.09 -1.09
N GLN A 39 -3.17 -0.12 -1.86
CA GLN A 39 -3.55 -1.45 -2.37
C GLN A 39 -2.49 -2.02 -3.32
N ALA A 40 -1.90 -1.20 -4.20
CA ALA A 40 -0.81 -1.63 -5.06
C ALA A 40 0.41 -2.08 -4.24
N HIS A 41 0.80 -1.28 -3.23
CA HIS A 41 1.88 -1.65 -2.32
C HIS A 41 1.59 -2.95 -1.55
N ALA A 42 0.40 -3.10 -0.98
CA ALA A 42 0.01 -4.33 -0.29
C ALA A 42 0.03 -5.57 -1.21
N THR A 43 -0.40 -5.41 -2.47
CA THR A 43 -0.38 -6.48 -3.47
C THR A 43 1.05 -6.87 -3.85
N LEU A 44 1.94 -5.90 -4.04
CA LEU A 44 3.36 -6.16 -4.30
C LEU A 44 4.04 -6.86 -3.12
N ALA A 45 3.71 -6.43 -1.89
CA ALA A 45 4.24 -7.04 -0.68
C ALA A 45 3.75 -8.49 -0.50
N LEU A 46 2.47 -8.74 -0.81
CA LEU A 46 1.90 -10.09 -0.81
C LEU A 46 2.55 -10.97 -1.88
N ALA A 47 2.68 -10.48 -3.11
CA ALA A 47 3.34 -11.21 -4.20
C ALA A 47 4.80 -11.57 -3.83
N ALA A 48 5.50 -10.66 -3.17
CA ALA A 48 6.83 -10.92 -2.64
C ALA A 48 6.87 -12.02 -1.58
N ALA A 49 5.95 -11.96 -0.63
CA ALA A 49 5.86 -12.94 0.44
C ALA A 49 5.55 -14.33 -0.13
N LEU A 50 4.69 -14.40 -1.15
CA LEU A 50 4.37 -15.64 -1.86
C LEU A 50 5.56 -16.16 -2.68
N ALA A 51 6.30 -15.30 -3.38
CA ALA A 51 7.52 -15.69 -4.09
C ALA A 51 8.58 -16.28 -3.14
N HIS A 52 8.80 -15.62 -2.00
CA HIS A 52 9.70 -16.14 -0.95
C HIS A 52 9.20 -17.46 -0.36
N ALA A 53 7.89 -17.60 -0.12
CA ALA A 53 7.31 -18.83 0.42
C ALA A 53 7.41 -20.02 -0.56
N ASN A 54 7.36 -19.75 -1.87
CA ASN A 54 7.39 -20.76 -2.93
C ASN A 54 8.82 -21.08 -3.42
N GLY A 55 9.87 -20.45 -2.87
CA GLY A 55 11.26 -20.71 -3.24
C GLY A 55 11.70 -20.13 -4.60
N GLU A 56 10.87 -19.31 -5.24
CA GLU A 56 11.29 -18.52 -6.39
C GLU A 56 12.09 -17.32 -5.87
N VAL A 57 13.41 -17.43 -5.92
CA VAL A 57 14.32 -16.32 -5.61
C VAL A 57 14.27 -15.32 -6.78
N PRO A 58 13.69 -14.11 -6.63
CA PRO A 58 13.86 -13.08 -7.64
C PRO A 58 15.29 -12.54 -7.57
N ALA A 59 15.97 -12.56 -8.72
CA ALA A 59 17.30 -11.99 -8.95
C ALA A 59 17.34 -10.46 -8.74
#